data_AF-A0A2V2ATV4-F1
#
_entry.id   AF-A0A2V2ATV4-F1
#
_cell.length_a   1.000
_cell.length_b   1.000
_cell.length_c   1.000
_cell.angle_alpha   90.00
_cell.angle_beta   90.00
_cell.angle_gamma   90.00
#
_symmetry.space_group_name_H-M   'P 1'
#
loop_
_entity.id
_entity.type
_entity.pdbx_description
1 polymer ?
#
loop_
_entity_poly.entity_id
_entity_poly.type
_entity_poly.pdbx_seq_one_letter_code
_entity_poly.pdbx_strand_id
1 'polypeptide(L)'
;MCPPTPLWANTGGNDRRLVQYDTTGNPLSNVPLARDYGDIAFSPNGSTLYGVDFPGSPGATTLYTIDPVTGAETASRPISGPLAAVTSTPAVNGLTARADGTLIAGSFNTSQIFLIDPATGVSTLFPASFPAGIVSAGDFITLDDGDVLAFGAADTTSPSPVFRIHPDNTVVQIGTVPQTFGAAKSAGSVYAFASNGDINLLTSLPTTESTSPLPVTTVEATGRGFFGATSTQDSGSCVVPAYTVAKSASPTGPVNEGNTITYRLTVTNTGTVAANGDFTDDLSDVLDDATFVPGSLTSTSGSANLTGDTLSWTGTLAPGGTATVTYQVRVDTPDTGDHTLVNYVAPTAPGGSCSSARTCSVTIHVKKKHDHKDCDKPGHGHKPGHGGKHDHDHDEAHEGEGGKAA
;
A
#
# COMPACT_ATOMS: atom_id res chain seq x y z
N MET A 1 -12.31 5.23 1.73
CA MET A 1 -12.82 3.85 1.55
C MET A 1 -11.76 3.07 0.82
N CYS A 2 -11.45 1.86 1.27
CA CYS A 2 -10.53 0.98 0.58
C CYS A 2 -11.19 0.39 -0.68
N PRO A 3 -10.45 0.06 -1.75
CA PRO A 3 -11.01 -0.74 -2.83
C PRO A 3 -11.41 -2.13 -2.30
N PRO A 4 -12.38 -2.82 -2.91
CA PRO A 4 -12.67 -4.21 -2.58
C PRO A 4 -11.43 -5.09 -2.78
N THR A 5 -11.09 -5.87 -1.76
CA THR A 5 -10.11 -6.97 -1.84
C THR A 5 -10.82 -8.31 -1.85
N PRO A 6 -10.23 -9.34 -2.50
CA PRO A 6 -10.75 -10.70 -2.43
C PRO A 6 -10.85 -11.21 -0.99
N LEU A 7 -11.90 -11.99 -0.74
CA LEU A 7 -12.08 -12.76 0.48
C LEU A 7 -11.41 -14.13 0.27
N TRP A 8 -10.87 -14.73 1.32
CA TRP A 8 -10.25 -16.06 1.26
C TRP A 8 -10.79 -16.94 2.39
N ALA A 9 -10.91 -18.24 2.16
CA ALA A 9 -11.27 -19.21 3.18
C ALA A 9 -10.52 -20.54 2.98
N ASN A 10 -10.13 -21.17 4.10
CA ASN A 10 -9.72 -22.57 4.14
C ASN A 10 -10.93 -23.47 4.40
N THR A 11 -11.06 -24.54 3.61
CA THR A 11 -12.07 -25.57 3.79
C THR A 11 -11.43 -26.88 4.28
N GLY A 12 -12.20 -27.71 4.96
CA GLY A 12 -11.69 -28.86 5.73
C GLY A 12 -12.07 -30.27 5.23
N GLY A 13 -11.51 -31.27 5.91
CA GLY A 13 -11.89 -32.69 5.81
C GLY A 13 -11.54 -33.34 4.47
N ASN A 14 -12.56 -33.63 3.66
CA ASN A 14 -12.38 -34.23 2.32
C ASN A 14 -12.23 -33.19 1.21
N ASP A 15 -12.54 -31.92 1.47
CA ASP A 15 -12.50 -30.81 0.52
C ASP A 15 -11.50 -29.75 1.02
N ARG A 16 -10.23 -30.16 1.21
CA ARG A 16 -9.20 -29.28 1.77
C ARG A 16 -8.63 -28.34 0.74
N ARG A 17 -9.18 -27.13 0.68
CA ARG A 17 -8.89 -26.12 -0.35
C ARG A 17 -8.65 -24.77 0.31
N LEU A 18 -7.80 -23.97 -0.32
CA LEU A 18 -7.81 -22.53 -0.16
C LEU A 18 -8.64 -21.98 -1.32
N VAL A 19 -9.73 -21.29 -1.00
CA VAL A 19 -10.66 -20.73 -1.99
C VAL A 19 -10.69 -19.22 -1.84
N GLN A 20 -10.51 -18.53 -2.95
CA GLN A 20 -10.58 -17.09 -3.06
C GLN A 20 -11.90 -16.69 -3.70
N TYR A 21 -12.56 -15.67 -3.18
CA TYR A 21 -13.84 -15.15 -3.64
C TYR A 21 -13.78 -13.66 -3.91
N ASP A 22 -14.60 -13.15 -4.82
CA ASP A 22 -14.93 -11.73 -4.87
C ASP A 22 -15.98 -11.35 -3.81
N THR A 23 -16.28 -10.05 -3.70
CA THR A 23 -17.27 -9.53 -2.74
C THR A 23 -18.73 -9.85 -3.07
N THR A 24 -18.99 -10.55 -4.18
CA THR A 24 -20.31 -11.10 -4.54
C THR A 24 -20.34 -12.63 -4.49
N GLY A 25 -19.28 -13.27 -4.01
CA GLY A 25 -19.20 -14.72 -3.78
C GLY A 25 -18.75 -15.55 -4.98
N ASN A 26 -18.33 -14.96 -6.11
CA ASN A 26 -17.78 -15.75 -7.22
C ASN A 26 -16.38 -16.26 -6.86
N PRO A 27 -16.07 -17.56 -7.07
CA PRO A 27 -14.74 -18.08 -6.83
C PRO A 27 -13.73 -17.57 -7.88
N LEU A 28 -12.67 -16.91 -7.43
CA LEU A 28 -11.59 -16.38 -8.26
C LEU A 28 -10.42 -17.36 -8.42
N SER A 29 -10.12 -18.13 -7.37
CA SER A 29 -9.13 -19.21 -7.40
C SER A 29 -9.46 -20.30 -6.36
N ASN A 30 -8.95 -21.52 -6.58
CA ASN A 30 -9.29 -22.68 -5.76
C ASN A 30 -8.16 -23.73 -5.82
N VAL A 31 -7.30 -23.76 -4.80
CA VAL A 31 -6.07 -24.58 -4.77
C VAL A 31 -6.10 -25.59 -3.61
N PRO A 32 -5.46 -26.77 -3.72
CA PRO A 32 -5.46 -27.76 -2.63
C PRO A 32 -4.59 -27.31 -1.46
N LEU A 33 -5.05 -27.54 -0.23
CA LEU A 33 -4.23 -27.33 0.98
C LEU A 33 -3.55 -28.63 1.42
N ALA A 34 -2.32 -28.51 1.93
CA ALA A 34 -1.53 -29.63 2.41
C ALA A 34 -2.13 -30.37 3.62
N ARG A 35 -2.90 -29.65 4.45
CA ARG A 35 -3.54 -30.14 5.67
C ARG A 35 -4.82 -29.37 5.98
N ASP A 36 -5.53 -29.82 7.02
CA ASP A 36 -6.53 -29.02 7.70
C ASP A 36 -5.86 -27.92 8.54
N TYR A 37 -6.28 -26.69 8.36
CA TYR A 37 -5.85 -25.54 9.15
C TYR A 37 -6.97 -25.13 10.11
N GLY A 38 -6.59 -24.80 11.34
CA GLY A 38 -7.46 -24.27 12.39
C GLY A 38 -8.00 -22.89 12.03
N ASP A 39 -7.16 -22.06 11.42
CA ASP A 39 -7.54 -20.82 10.75
C ASP A 39 -6.39 -20.30 9.85
N ILE A 40 -6.61 -19.21 9.11
CA ILE A 40 -5.65 -18.55 8.21
C ILE A 40 -5.66 -17.02 8.36
N ALA A 41 -4.55 -16.35 8.07
CA ALA A 41 -4.45 -14.89 8.17
C ALA A 41 -3.49 -14.30 7.14
N PHE A 42 -3.88 -13.26 6.39
CA PHE A 42 -2.90 -12.45 5.67
C PHE A 42 -2.14 -11.51 6.61
N SER A 43 -0.86 -11.30 6.33
CA SER A 43 -0.10 -10.17 6.88
C SER A 43 -0.72 -8.82 6.46
N PRO A 44 -0.50 -7.72 7.20
CA PRO A 44 -1.19 -6.44 6.94
C PRO A 44 -0.93 -5.82 5.56
N ASN A 45 0.17 -6.19 4.93
CA ASN A 45 0.58 -5.82 3.57
C ASN A 45 0.22 -6.88 2.50
N GLY A 46 -0.47 -7.96 2.87
CA GLY A 46 -0.85 -9.06 1.99
C GLY A 46 0.30 -9.92 1.43
N SER A 47 1.55 -9.71 1.86
CA SER A 47 2.71 -10.45 1.32
C SER A 47 2.82 -11.90 1.77
N THR A 48 2.09 -12.27 2.81
CA THR A 48 2.29 -13.54 3.53
C THR A 48 0.92 -14.05 3.98
N LEU A 49 0.57 -15.27 3.56
CA LEU A 49 -0.57 -16.00 4.13
C LEU A 49 -0.03 -16.91 5.23
N TYR A 50 -0.53 -16.74 6.44
CA TYR A 50 -0.31 -17.64 7.56
C TYR A 50 -1.46 -18.66 7.66
N GLY A 51 -1.16 -19.82 8.25
CA GLY A 51 -2.18 -20.76 8.71
C GLY A 51 -1.71 -21.46 9.98
N VAL A 52 -2.64 -21.81 10.86
CA VAL A 52 -2.36 -22.57 12.10
C VAL A 52 -2.93 -23.97 12.02
N ASP A 53 -2.33 -24.96 12.66
CA ASP A 53 -2.73 -26.37 12.55
C ASP A 53 -4.09 -26.69 13.19
N PHE A 54 -4.93 -27.45 12.46
CA PHE A 54 -6.22 -27.91 12.97
C PHE A 54 -6.06 -28.98 14.06
N PRO A 55 -6.94 -29.01 15.09
CA PRO A 55 -6.99 -30.03 16.13
C PRO A 55 -6.85 -31.48 15.69
N GLY A 56 -6.22 -32.28 16.57
CA GLY A 56 -5.94 -33.69 16.32
C GLY A 56 -4.70 -33.95 15.45
N SER A 57 -4.13 -32.91 14.83
CA SER A 57 -2.80 -32.97 14.19
C SER A 57 -1.73 -33.39 15.22
N PRO A 58 -0.92 -34.44 14.96
CA PRO A 58 0.15 -34.83 15.88
C PRO A 58 1.30 -33.82 15.89
N GLY A 59 1.37 -32.99 16.93
CA GLY A 59 2.42 -31.99 17.09
C GLY A 59 2.17 -31.03 18.26
N ALA A 60 3.08 -30.07 18.41
CA ALA A 60 2.79 -28.84 19.13
C ALA A 60 2.23 -27.82 18.14
N THR A 61 1.33 -26.95 18.61
CA THR A 61 0.68 -25.89 17.83
C THR A 61 1.72 -25.14 16.98
N THR A 62 1.50 -25.02 15.68
CA THR A 62 2.49 -24.56 14.70
C THR A 62 1.88 -23.57 13.72
N LEU A 63 2.54 -22.42 13.56
CA LEU A 63 2.24 -21.43 12.54
C LEU A 63 2.98 -21.82 11.25
N TYR A 64 2.25 -21.90 10.14
CA TYR A 64 2.76 -22.16 8.80
C TYR A 64 2.69 -20.89 7.96
N THR A 65 3.57 -20.80 6.95
CA THR A 65 3.42 -19.85 5.84
C THR A 65 3.00 -20.62 4.61
N ILE A 66 1.93 -20.17 3.97
CA ILE A 66 1.29 -20.81 2.82
C ILE A 66 1.54 -19.92 1.59
N ASP A 67 1.89 -20.52 0.45
CA ASP A 67 1.81 -19.83 -0.84
C ASP A 67 0.34 -19.83 -1.32
N PRO A 68 -0.34 -18.67 -1.40
CA PRO A 68 -1.74 -18.62 -1.81
C PRO A 68 -1.97 -19.00 -3.29
N VAL A 69 -0.93 -19.06 -4.13
CA VAL A 69 -1.02 -19.42 -5.55
C VAL A 69 -1.01 -20.94 -5.75
N THR A 70 -0.43 -21.71 -4.82
CA THR A 70 -0.33 -23.18 -4.93
C THR A 70 -0.95 -23.95 -3.77
N GLY A 71 -1.20 -23.31 -2.63
CA GLY A 71 -1.64 -23.95 -1.38
C GLY A 71 -0.52 -24.69 -0.63
N ALA A 72 0.73 -24.56 -1.07
CA ALA A 72 1.88 -25.24 -0.49
C ALA A 72 2.43 -24.55 0.77
N GLU A 73 2.90 -25.34 1.73
CA GLU A 73 3.66 -24.86 2.88
C GLU A 73 5.07 -24.42 2.42
N THR A 74 5.44 -23.17 2.71
CA THR A 74 6.74 -22.57 2.35
C THR A 74 7.65 -22.36 3.56
N ALA A 75 7.09 -22.22 4.76
CA ALA A 75 7.81 -22.17 6.03
C ALA A 75 6.92 -22.64 7.19
N SER A 76 7.54 -22.94 8.34
CA SER A 76 6.83 -23.17 9.60
C SER A 76 7.60 -22.66 10.82
N ARG A 77 6.86 -22.44 11.91
CA ARG A 77 7.29 -21.90 13.21
C ARG A 77 6.46 -22.55 14.33
N PRO A 78 7.08 -23.31 15.26
CA PRO A 78 6.38 -23.77 16.45
C PRO A 78 5.86 -22.58 17.28
N ILE A 79 4.62 -22.62 17.73
CA ILE A 79 4.05 -21.64 18.64
C ILE A 79 4.44 -21.99 20.07
N SER A 80 4.83 -20.98 20.85
CA SER A 80 5.30 -21.10 22.23
C SER A 80 4.68 -20.02 23.11
N GLY A 81 4.89 -20.06 24.43
CA GLY A 81 4.28 -19.10 25.37
C GLY A 81 2.87 -19.53 25.82
N PRO A 82 2.02 -18.60 26.32
CA PRO A 82 0.75 -18.93 26.96
C PRO A 82 -0.23 -19.73 26.09
N LEU A 83 -0.29 -19.48 24.78
CA LEU A 83 -1.19 -20.21 23.87
C LEU A 83 -0.83 -21.70 23.80
N ALA A 84 0.45 -22.05 23.82
CA ALA A 84 0.91 -23.43 23.86
C ALA A 84 0.66 -24.11 25.23
N ALA A 85 0.34 -23.35 26.27
CA ALA A 85 0.08 -23.87 27.62
C ALA A 85 -1.40 -24.20 27.89
N VAL A 86 -2.35 -23.62 27.13
CA VAL A 86 -3.79 -23.95 27.21
C VAL A 86 -4.20 -25.11 26.29
N THR A 87 -3.31 -25.57 25.39
CA THR A 87 -3.62 -26.57 24.36
C THR A 87 -2.86 -27.89 24.56
N SER A 88 -3.55 -28.96 24.97
CA SER A 88 -3.00 -30.34 24.94
C SER A 88 -3.04 -30.97 23.54
N THR A 89 -3.89 -30.43 22.66
CA THR A 89 -3.87 -30.59 21.20
C THR A 89 -4.02 -29.19 20.59
N PRO A 90 -3.39 -28.89 19.43
CA PRO A 90 -3.62 -27.63 18.71
C PRO A 90 -5.11 -27.29 18.63
N ALA A 91 -5.49 -26.04 18.92
CA ALA A 91 -6.90 -25.66 19.07
C ALA A 91 -7.15 -24.18 18.77
N VAL A 92 -6.40 -23.62 17.83
CA VAL A 92 -6.59 -22.23 17.37
C VAL A 92 -7.66 -22.24 16.27
N ASN A 93 -8.66 -21.38 16.39
CA ASN A 93 -9.77 -21.18 15.46
C ASN A 93 -10.20 -19.70 15.53
N GLY A 94 -9.52 -18.89 14.74
CA GLY A 94 -9.49 -17.45 14.79
C GLY A 94 -8.05 -16.98 14.73
N LEU A 95 -7.61 -16.45 13.58
CA LEU A 95 -6.26 -15.96 13.37
C LEU A 95 -6.31 -14.69 12.53
N THR A 96 -5.79 -13.57 13.04
CA THR A 96 -5.92 -12.30 12.31
C THR A 96 -4.73 -11.39 12.54
N ALA A 97 -4.09 -10.89 11.48
CA ALA A 97 -3.03 -9.90 11.64
C ALA A 97 -3.58 -8.56 12.15
N ARG A 98 -2.82 -7.89 13.02
CA ARG A 98 -2.98 -6.48 13.42
C ARG A 98 -2.05 -5.62 12.59
N ALA A 99 -2.34 -4.33 12.45
CA ALA A 99 -1.54 -3.40 11.65
C ALA A 99 -0.04 -3.31 12.05
N ASP A 100 0.33 -3.73 13.27
CA ASP A 100 1.72 -3.83 13.73
C ASP A 100 2.46 -5.12 13.32
N GLY A 101 1.78 -6.04 12.63
CA GLY A 101 2.32 -7.31 12.14
C GLY A 101 2.20 -8.49 13.11
N THR A 102 1.73 -8.28 14.35
CA THR A 102 1.37 -9.39 15.25
C THR A 102 0.06 -10.05 14.81
N LEU A 103 -0.16 -11.32 15.17
CA LEU A 103 -1.43 -12.02 14.93
C LEU A 103 -2.23 -12.09 16.23
N ILE A 104 -3.52 -11.71 16.21
CA ILE A 104 -4.49 -12.15 17.22
C ILE A 104 -4.76 -13.63 16.97
N ALA A 105 -4.82 -14.42 18.04
CA ALA A 105 -5.20 -15.83 17.98
C ALA A 105 -6.26 -16.15 19.05
N GLY A 106 -7.32 -16.83 18.62
CA GLY A 106 -8.40 -17.32 19.46
C GLY A 106 -8.42 -18.85 19.53
N SER A 107 -8.99 -19.40 20.60
CA SER A 107 -9.10 -20.86 20.77
C SER A 107 -10.47 -21.26 21.32
N PHE A 108 -10.99 -22.40 20.90
CA PHE A 108 -12.21 -23.00 21.46
C PHE A 108 -11.99 -23.67 22.83
N ASN A 109 -10.74 -23.77 23.30
CA ASN A 109 -10.41 -24.35 24.62
C ASN A 109 -10.42 -23.33 25.77
N THR A 110 -10.49 -22.03 25.49
CA THR A 110 -10.40 -20.97 26.52
C THR A 110 -11.05 -19.67 26.07
N SER A 111 -11.60 -18.90 27.01
CA SER A 111 -12.07 -17.54 26.75
C SER A 111 -10.93 -16.54 26.51
N GLN A 112 -9.67 -16.91 26.82
CA GLN A 112 -8.50 -16.06 26.60
C GLN A 112 -8.24 -15.85 25.10
N ILE A 113 -7.91 -14.61 24.76
CA ILE A 113 -7.42 -14.22 23.43
C ILE A 113 -5.91 -14.02 23.55
N PHE A 114 -5.16 -14.32 22.49
CA PHE A 114 -3.70 -14.30 22.48
C PHE A 114 -3.18 -13.38 21.39
N LEU A 115 -1.93 -12.94 21.54
CA LEU A 115 -1.12 -12.38 20.46
C LEU A 115 -0.01 -13.38 20.12
N ILE A 116 0.36 -13.47 18.85
CA ILE A 116 1.53 -14.23 18.36
C ILE A 116 2.42 -13.28 17.56
N ASP A 117 3.72 -13.26 17.85
CA ASP A 117 4.72 -12.72 16.94
C ASP A 117 5.03 -13.77 15.86
N PRO A 118 4.66 -13.55 14.58
CA PRO A 118 4.90 -14.53 13.52
C PRO A 118 6.38 -14.71 13.15
N ALA A 119 7.27 -13.79 13.53
CA ALA A 119 8.71 -13.93 13.27
C ALA A 119 9.36 -14.97 14.20
N THR A 120 9.00 -14.94 15.49
CA THR A 120 9.57 -15.82 16.54
C THR A 120 8.69 -17.02 16.90
N GLY A 121 7.39 -16.97 16.67
CA GLY A 121 6.42 -17.95 17.18
C GLY A 121 6.11 -17.81 18.67
N VAL A 122 6.56 -16.74 19.34
CA VAL A 122 6.24 -16.49 20.75
C VAL A 122 4.84 -15.88 20.86
N SER A 123 3.99 -16.49 21.69
CA SER A 123 2.69 -15.91 22.06
C SER A 123 2.76 -15.13 23.38
N THR A 124 1.83 -14.20 23.54
CA THR A 124 1.49 -13.49 24.78
C THR A 124 -0.03 -13.43 24.92
N LEU A 125 -0.53 -12.92 26.05
CA LEU A 125 -1.97 -12.66 26.22
C LEU A 125 -2.36 -11.37 25.49
N PHE A 126 -3.53 -11.40 24.84
CA PHE A 126 -4.23 -10.19 24.44
C PHE A 126 -4.79 -9.49 25.70
N PRO A 127 -4.89 -8.16 25.74
CA PRO A 127 -5.35 -7.41 26.93
C PRO A 127 -6.84 -7.59 27.29
N ALA A 128 -7.63 -8.27 26.44
CA ALA A 128 -9.03 -8.64 26.69
C ALA A 128 -9.25 -10.15 26.51
N SER A 129 -10.39 -10.64 26.98
CA SER A 129 -10.85 -12.02 26.80
C SER A 129 -12.35 -12.03 26.43
N PHE A 130 -12.82 -13.13 25.83
CA PHE A 130 -14.26 -13.38 25.75
C PHE A 130 -14.88 -13.48 27.16
N PRO A 131 -16.20 -13.26 27.30
CA PRO A 131 -16.92 -13.53 28.55
C PRO A 131 -16.83 -14.99 28.99
N ALA A 132 -17.03 -15.26 30.29
CA ALA A 132 -16.98 -16.61 30.83
C ALA A 132 -18.03 -17.54 30.19
N GLY A 133 -17.59 -18.70 29.71
CA GLY A 133 -18.43 -19.65 28.97
C GLY A 133 -18.50 -19.39 27.46
N ILE A 134 -17.88 -18.31 26.97
CA ILE A 134 -17.65 -18.06 25.55
C ILE A 134 -16.18 -18.32 25.21
N VAL A 135 -15.95 -18.94 24.06
CA VAL A 135 -14.63 -19.22 23.47
C VAL A 135 -14.58 -18.70 22.03
N SER A 136 -13.44 -18.78 21.34
CA SER A 136 -13.39 -18.33 19.93
C SER A 136 -14.24 -19.23 19.04
N ALA A 137 -14.97 -18.64 18.08
CA ALA A 137 -15.63 -19.37 16.99
C ALA A 137 -14.80 -19.35 15.70
N GLY A 138 -14.21 -18.19 15.41
CA GLY A 138 -13.35 -17.90 14.27
C GLY A 138 -12.64 -16.57 14.49
N ASP A 139 -12.44 -15.81 13.42
CA ASP A 139 -11.56 -14.64 13.38
C ASP A 139 -11.95 -13.41 14.23
N PHE A 140 -11.01 -12.47 14.20
CA PHE A 140 -11.13 -11.12 14.71
C PHE A 140 -11.09 -10.17 13.50
N ILE A 141 -11.72 -8.98 13.58
CA ILE A 141 -11.65 -8.00 12.49
C ILE A 141 -11.42 -6.61 13.07
N THR A 142 -10.33 -5.95 12.66
CA THR A 142 -10.07 -4.56 13.03
C THR A 142 -10.92 -3.63 12.14
N LEU A 143 -11.80 -2.87 12.78
CA LEU A 143 -12.75 -1.96 12.14
C LEU A 143 -12.15 -0.57 11.96
N ASP A 144 -12.76 0.24 11.08
CA ASP A 144 -12.25 1.56 10.68
C ASP A 144 -12.29 2.60 11.83
N ASP A 145 -13.02 2.32 12.92
CA ASP A 145 -13.07 3.09 14.16
C ASP A 145 -12.12 2.57 15.27
N GLY A 146 -11.34 1.52 14.99
CA GLY A 146 -10.31 0.98 15.89
C GLY A 146 -10.79 -0.14 16.81
N ASP A 147 -12.08 -0.44 16.85
CA ASP A 147 -12.62 -1.62 17.53
C ASP A 147 -12.16 -2.91 16.84
N VAL A 148 -11.95 -3.97 17.64
CA VAL A 148 -11.79 -5.33 17.14
C VAL A 148 -13.13 -6.06 17.29
N LEU A 149 -13.75 -6.39 16.16
CA LEU A 149 -14.87 -7.34 16.12
C LEU A 149 -14.34 -8.74 16.45
N ALA A 150 -15.06 -9.51 17.26
CA ALA A 150 -14.67 -10.87 17.64
C ALA A 150 -15.88 -11.82 17.59
N PHE A 151 -15.72 -12.97 16.94
CA PHE A 151 -16.78 -13.98 16.82
C PHE A 151 -16.59 -15.09 17.86
N GLY A 152 -17.51 -15.17 18.83
CA GLY A 152 -17.48 -16.16 19.91
C GLY A 152 -18.40 -17.35 19.66
N ALA A 153 -18.16 -18.44 20.39
CA ALA A 153 -19.01 -19.62 20.48
C ALA A 153 -19.32 -19.96 21.94
N ALA A 154 -20.57 -20.36 22.21
CA ALA A 154 -20.98 -20.95 23.49
C ALA A 154 -21.02 -22.49 23.44
N ASP A 155 -21.32 -23.04 22.26
CA ASP A 155 -21.37 -24.48 21.97
C ASP A 155 -21.19 -24.72 20.45
N THR A 156 -21.22 -25.98 20.02
CA THR A 156 -20.97 -26.39 18.63
C THR A 156 -22.19 -26.31 17.70
N THR A 157 -23.28 -25.68 18.11
CA THR A 157 -24.55 -25.59 17.34
C THR A 157 -25.26 -24.23 17.39
N SER A 158 -25.05 -23.43 18.45
CA SER A 158 -25.71 -22.13 18.63
C SER A 158 -25.19 -21.05 17.65
N PRO A 159 -26.01 -20.03 17.34
CA PRO A 159 -25.57 -18.80 16.69
C PRO A 159 -24.36 -18.17 17.41
N SER A 160 -23.36 -17.71 16.64
CA SER A 160 -22.15 -17.11 17.20
C SER A 160 -22.45 -15.72 17.77
N PRO A 161 -22.30 -15.46 19.09
CA PRO A 161 -22.30 -14.11 19.63
C PRO A 161 -21.17 -13.27 19.03
N VAL A 162 -21.49 -12.04 18.64
CA VAL A 162 -20.54 -11.08 18.07
C VAL A 162 -20.24 -9.99 19.08
N PHE A 163 -18.96 -9.78 19.35
CA PHE A 163 -18.48 -8.77 20.29
C PHE A 163 -17.72 -7.67 19.56
N ARG A 164 -17.79 -6.45 20.09
CA ARG A 164 -16.78 -5.41 19.89
C ARG A 164 -15.85 -5.40 21.10
N ILE A 165 -14.55 -5.40 20.85
CA ILE A 165 -13.50 -5.14 21.83
C ILE A 165 -12.98 -3.73 21.52
N HIS A 166 -13.21 -2.81 22.43
CA HIS A 166 -12.85 -1.40 22.27
C HIS A 166 -11.36 -1.16 22.51
N PRO A 167 -10.77 -0.03 22.04
CA PRO A 167 -9.38 0.32 22.29
C PRO A 167 -8.97 0.47 23.78
N ASP A 168 -9.94 0.60 24.69
CA ASP A 168 -9.72 0.57 26.14
C ASP A 168 -9.78 -0.85 26.76
N ASN A 169 -10.01 -1.86 25.91
CA ASN A 169 -10.14 -3.28 26.21
C ASN A 169 -11.49 -3.68 26.86
N THR A 170 -12.48 -2.80 26.89
CA THR A 170 -13.85 -3.19 27.24
C THR A 170 -14.47 -4.04 26.13
N VAL A 171 -15.30 -5.03 26.50
CA VAL A 171 -15.89 -6.03 25.59
C VAL A 171 -17.41 -5.95 25.67
N VAL A 172 -18.06 -5.66 24.55
CA VAL A 172 -19.51 -5.47 24.44
C VAL A 172 -20.08 -6.44 23.41
N GLN A 173 -21.09 -7.24 23.78
CA GLN A 173 -21.82 -8.04 22.79
C GLN A 173 -22.76 -7.14 22.00
N ILE A 174 -22.67 -7.17 20.66
CA ILE A 174 -23.48 -6.33 19.78
C ILE A 174 -24.58 -7.10 19.03
N GLY A 175 -24.51 -8.43 19.04
CA GLY A 175 -25.58 -9.29 18.56
C GLY A 175 -25.17 -10.76 18.46
N THR A 176 -25.83 -11.48 17.54
CA THR A 176 -25.47 -12.83 17.10
C THR A 176 -25.49 -12.92 15.57
N VAL A 177 -24.71 -13.83 14.99
CA VAL A 177 -24.79 -14.23 13.57
C VAL A 177 -25.07 -15.73 13.46
N PRO A 178 -25.52 -16.27 12.31
CA PRO A 178 -25.43 -17.70 12.05
C PRO A 178 -24.04 -18.23 12.44
N GLN A 179 -23.97 -19.43 13.02
CA GLN A 179 -22.72 -20.01 13.53
C GLN A 179 -21.61 -19.88 12.49
N THR A 180 -20.50 -19.24 12.84
CA THR A 180 -19.41 -18.90 11.91
C THR A 180 -18.09 -19.48 12.36
N PHE A 181 -17.25 -19.90 11.42
CA PHE A 181 -15.92 -20.43 11.68
C PHE A 181 -14.79 -19.53 11.17
N GLY A 182 -15.11 -18.48 10.42
CA GLY A 182 -14.16 -17.41 10.09
C GLY A 182 -14.85 -16.12 9.67
N ALA A 183 -14.08 -15.04 9.50
CA ALA A 183 -14.57 -13.79 8.94
C ALA A 183 -13.50 -13.04 8.12
N ALA A 184 -13.93 -12.21 7.17
CA ALA A 184 -13.03 -11.41 6.35
C ALA A 184 -13.62 -10.00 6.06
N LYS A 185 -12.76 -8.99 5.95
CA LYS A 185 -13.12 -7.60 5.67
C LYS A 185 -12.88 -7.22 4.20
N SER A 186 -13.72 -6.40 3.60
CA SER A 186 -13.47 -5.87 2.26
C SER A 186 -14.21 -4.56 2.01
N ALA A 187 -13.48 -3.51 1.61
CA ALA A 187 -13.99 -2.15 1.40
C ALA A 187 -14.74 -1.52 2.61
N GLY A 188 -14.51 -2.05 3.82
CA GLY A 188 -15.22 -1.66 5.05
C GLY A 188 -16.35 -2.61 5.47
N SER A 189 -16.86 -3.43 4.56
CA SER A 189 -17.83 -4.50 4.85
C SER A 189 -17.17 -5.70 5.53
N VAL A 190 -17.92 -6.45 6.34
CA VAL A 190 -17.48 -7.70 6.98
C VAL A 190 -18.33 -8.87 6.50
N TYR A 191 -17.66 -9.97 6.17
CA TYR A 191 -18.24 -11.21 5.64
C TYR A 191 -17.94 -12.35 6.61
N ALA A 192 -18.97 -12.98 7.18
CA ALA A 192 -18.86 -14.14 8.05
C ALA A 192 -19.03 -15.44 7.25
N PHE A 193 -18.15 -16.42 7.48
CA PHE A 193 -18.11 -17.70 6.80
C PHE A 193 -18.78 -18.76 7.68
N ALA A 194 -20.06 -19.01 7.41
CA ALA A 194 -20.95 -19.79 8.28
C ALA A 194 -20.73 -21.31 8.16
N SER A 195 -21.01 -22.03 9.24
CA SER A 195 -20.80 -23.48 9.38
C SER A 195 -21.62 -24.34 8.41
N ASN A 196 -22.68 -23.76 7.83
CA ASN A 196 -23.50 -24.37 6.78
C ASN A 196 -22.95 -24.17 5.36
N GLY A 197 -21.87 -23.41 5.19
CA GLY A 197 -21.25 -23.08 3.90
C GLY A 197 -21.74 -21.78 3.25
N ASP A 198 -22.54 -20.97 3.94
CA ASP A 198 -22.94 -19.65 3.48
C ASP A 198 -21.87 -18.58 3.75
N ILE A 199 -21.61 -17.72 2.78
CA ILE A 199 -20.86 -16.47 2.96
C ILE A 199 -21.87 -15.36 3.24
N ASN A 200 -21.82 -14.76 4.42
CA ASN A 200 -22.82 -13.81 4.91
C ASN A 200 -22.24 -12.41 5.12
N LEU A 201 -22.68 -11.44 4.33
CA LEU A 201 -22.38 -10.02 4.52
C LEU A 201 -23.13 -9.48 5.74
N LEU A 202 -22.42 -8.96 6.74
CA LEU A 202 -22.99 -8.24 7.87
C LEU A 202 -23.35 -6.82 7.41
N THR A 203 -24.65 -6.53 7.30
CA THR A 203 -25.15 -5.25 6.76
C THR A 203 -25.21 -4.12 7.79
N SER A 204 -24.99 -4.43 9.08
CA SER A 204 -24.85 -3.46 10.16
C SER A 204 -23.98 -4.02 11.28
N LEU A 205 -23.12 -3.16 11.84
CA LEU A 205 -22.28 -3.42 13.01
C LEU A 205 -22.59 -2.35 14.07
N PRO A 206 -23.66 -2.52 14.89
CA PRO A 206 -23.99 -1.55 15.92
C PRO A 206 -22.91 -1.47 17.01
N THR A 207 -22.81 -0.31 17.66
CA THR A 207 -21.89 -0.07 18.79
C THR A 207 -22.56 -0.24 20.16
N THR A 208 -23.88 -0.44 20.17
CA THR A 208 -24.71 -0.60 21.37
C THR A 208 -24.84 -2.07 21.75
N GLU A 209 -24.86 -2.35 23.06
CA GLU A 209 -25.06 -3.71 23.59
C GLU A 209 -26.37 -4.34 23.09
N SER A 210 -26.28 -5.59 22.61
CA SER A 210 -27.42 -6.37 22.10
C SER A 210 -27.06 -7.86 22.00
N THR A 211 -28.04 -8.73 22.25
CA THR A 211 -27.98 -10.18 21.99
C THR A 211 -28.80 -10.60 20.76
N SER A 212 -29.47 -9.64 20.10
CA SER A 212 -30.34 -9.91 18.94
C SER A 212 -29.53 -10.32 17.70
N PRO A 213 -30.10 -11.08 16.75
CA PRO A 213 -29.43 -11.38 15.49
C PRO A 213 -29.08 -10.10 14.71
N LEU A 214 -27.84 -10.02 14.23
CA LEU A 214 -27.38 -8.96 13.33
C LEU A 214 -27.99 -9.18 11.92
N PRO A 215 -28.31 -8.09 11.20
CA PRO A 215 -28.89 -8.21 9.86
C PRO A 215 -27.82 -8.66 8.86
N VAL A 216 -27.90 -9.92 8.42
CA VAL A 216 -27.00 -10.51 7.42
C VAL A 216 -27.68 -10.66 6.05
N THR A 217 -26.88 -10.64 4.99
CA THR A 217 -27.29 -11.03 3.63
C THR A 217 -26.35 -12.10 3.13
N THR A 218 -26.85 -13.29 2.84
CA THR A 218 -26.09 -14.35 2.18
C THR A 218 -25.71 -13.89 0.77
N VAL A 219 -24.41 -13.81 0.47
CA VAL A 219 -23.92 -13.44 -0.86
C VAL A 219 -23.69 -14.66 -1.76
N GLU A 220 -23.32 -15.79 -1.16
CA GLU A 220 -23.20 -17.09 -1.85
C GLU A 220 -23.41 -18.24 -0.85
N ALA A 221 -24.01 -19.34 -1.32
CA ALA A 221 -24.31 -20.54 -0.56
C ALA A 221 -23.46 -21.73 -1.07
N THR A 222 -22.17 -21.74 -0.70
CA THR A 222 -21.16 -22.60 -1.35
C THR A 222 -21.31 -24.10 -1.08
N GLY A 223 -22.01 -24.47 0.01
CA GLY A 223 -22.10 -25.84 0.51
C GLY A 223 -20.76 -26.44 1.02
N ARG A 224 -19.73 -25.61 1.23
CA ARG A 224 -18.40 -26.04 1.71
C ARG A 224 -18.28 -25.94 3.22
N GLY A 225 -17.55 -26.87 3.83
CA GLY A 225 -17.17 -26.77 5.24
C GLY A 225 -15.98 -25.82 5.41
N PHE A 226 -16.25 -24.55 5.66
CA PHE A 226 -15.22 -23.56 6.04
C PHE A 226 -14.67 -23.87 7.44
N PHE A 227 -13.36 -23.73 7.61
CA PHE A 227 -12.67 -23.83 8.91
C PHE A 227 -12.09 -22.48 9.37
N GLY A 228 -12.02 -21.47 8.50
CA GLY A 228 -11.40 -20.18 8.76
C GLY A 228 -11.48 -19.24 7.55
N ALA A 229 -11.20 -17.94 7.72
CA ALA A 229 -11.26 -16.96 6.63
C ALA A 229 -10.34 -15.73 6.84
N THR A 230 -10.00 -15.04 5.75
CA THR A 230 -9.18 -13.81 5.82
C THR A 230 -9.28 -12.94 4.56
N SER A 231 -8.83 -11.69 4.69
CA SER A 231 -8.48 -10.76 3.63
C SER A 231 -7.20 -10.00 4.00
N THR A 232 -6.68 -9.20 3.06
CA THR A 232 -5.59 -8.25 3.35
C THR A 232 -6.04 -7.01 4.16
N GLN A 233 -7.35 -6.84 4.44
CA GLN A 233 -7.94 -5.69 5.14
C GLN A 233 -8.40 -5.98 6.58
N ASP A 234 -8.34 -7.23 7.06
CA ASP A 234 -8.80 -7.61 8.41
C ASP A 234 -8.02 -6.90 9.52
N SER A 235 -6.77 -6.56 9.22
CA SER A 235 -5.86 -5.78 10.09
C SER A 235 -6.23 -4.29 10.22
N GLY A 236 -7.32 -3.85 9.59
CA GLY A 236 -7.67 -2.44 9.43
C GLY A 236 -6.85 -1.71 8.35
N SER A 237 -5.83 -2.37 7.79
CA SER A 237 -4.89 -1.75 6.86
C SER A 237 -5.49 -1.54 5.48
N CYS A 238 -5.58 -0.27 5.07
CA CYS A 238 -6.12 0.12 3.77
C CYS A 238 -5.03 0.12 2.69
N VAL A 239 -4.40 -1.04 2.44
CA VAL A 239 -3.19 -1.12 1.62
C VAL A 239 -3.52 -1.02 0.12
N VAL A 240 -3.35 0.18 -0.41
CA VAL A 240 -3.41 0.48 -1.84
C VAL A 240 -2.01 0.58 -2.45
N PRO A 241 -1.81 0.20 -3.73
CA PRO A 241 -0.62 0.56 -4.47
C PRO A 241 -0.42 2.08 -4.49
N ALA A 242 0.82 2.52 -4.30
CA ALA A 242 1.20 3.93 -4.34
C ALA A 242 2.57 4.09 -4.98
N TYR A 243 2.75 5.07 -5.85
CA TYR A 243 4.04 5.38 -6.46
C TYR A 243 4.22 6.87 -6.70
N THR A 244 5.47 7.29 -6.80
CA THR A 244 5.87 8.66 -7.10
C THR A 244 6.69 8.72 -8.37
N VAL A 245 6.50 9.78 -9.15
CA VAL A 245 7.32 10.12 -10.32
C VAL A 245 8.13 11.39 -10.04
N ALA A 246 9.39 11.41 -10.46
CA ALA A 246 10.30 12.54 -10.32
C ALA A 246 11.17 12.72 -11.57
N LYS A 247 11.07 13.87 -12.23
CA LYS A 247 11.89 14.27 -13.37
C LYS A 247 13.08 15.13 -12.92
N SER A 248 14.16 15.02 -13.68
CA SER A 248 15.35 15.86 -13.61
C SER A 248 15.93 16.06 -15.02
N ALA A 249 16.66 17.16 -15.22
CA ALA A 249 17.38 17.47 -16.44
C ALA A 249 18.87 17.70 -16.13
N SER A 250 19.74 17.40 -17.09
CA SER A 250 21.17 17.73 -17.03
C SER A 250 21.66 18.22 -18.40
N PRO A 251 22.23 19.44 -18.51
CA PRO A 251 22.40 20.43 -17.44
C PRO A 251 21.07 21.02 -16.94
N THR A 252 21.10 21.65 -15.76
CA THR A 252 19.94 22.30 -15.11
C THR A 252 19.84 23.81 -15.36
N GLY A 253 20.83 24.41 -16.00
CA GLY A 253 20.90 25.85 -16.28
C GLY A 253 20.86 26.16 -17.79
N PRO A 254 20.77 27.44 -18.18
CA PRO A 254 20.56 27.82 -19.57
C PRO A 254 21.62 27.29 -20.53
N VAL A 255 21.17 26.59 -21.57
CA VAL A 255 21.97 25.89 -22.58
C VAL A 255 22.25 26.78 -23.79
N ASN A 256 23.08 26.33 -24.71
CA ASN A 256 23.24 26.95 -26.03
C ASN A 256 22.65 26.03 -27.11
N GLU A 257 22.36 26.59 -28.28
CA GLU A 257 22.09 25.83 -29.51
C GLU A 257 23.08 24.65 -29.67
N GLY A 258 22.56 23.50 -30.11
CA GLY A 258 23.37 22.32 -30.35
C GLY A 258 23.89 21.58 -29.11
N ASN A 259 23.52 22.01 -27.89
CA ASN A 259 23.83 21.29 -26.65
C ASN A 259 22.85 20.12 -26.45
N THR A 260 23.32 19.03 -25.85
CA THR A 260 22.46 17.88 -25.51
C THR A 260 21.98 18.00 -24.06
N ILE A 261 20.67 17.88 -23.85
CA ILE A 261 20.04 17.78 -22.53
C ILE A 261 19.69 16.30 -22.29
N THR A 262 20.13 15.77 -21.16
CA THR A 262 19.70 14.45 -20.68
C THR A 262 18.56 14.63 -19.69
N TYR A 263 17.40 14.03 -19.99
CA TYR A 263 16.27 13.94 -19.06
C TYR A 263 16.27 12.58 -18.36
N ARG A 264 15.99 12.59 -17.06
CA ARG A 264 15.89 11.39 -16.22
C ARG A 264 14.61 11.44 -15.42
N LEU A 265 13.77 10.42 -15.58
CA LEU A 265 12.52 10.22 -14.86
C LEU A 265 12.66 8.99 -13.97
N THR A 266 12.38 9.17 -12.68
CA THR A 266 12.49 8.14 -11.65
C THR A 266 11.10 7.81 -11.15
N VAL A 267 10.72 6.53 -11.16
CA VAL A 267 9.44 6.05 -10.65
C VAL A 267 9.71 5.15 -9.45
N THR A 268 9.22 5.50 -8.27
CA THR A 268 9.45 4.75 -7.03
C THR A 268 8.12 4.33 -6.42
N ASN A 269 7.96 3.03 -6.15
CA ASN A 269 6.85 2.51 -5.36
C ASN A 269 7.02 2.94 -3.89
N THR A 270 6.07 3.71 -3.39
CA THR A 270 6.03 4.24 -2.02
C THR A 270 5.05 3.48 -1.12
N GLY A 271 4.32 2.51 -1.67
CA GLY A 271 3.44 1.60 -0.94
C GLY A 271 4.13 0.33 -0.42
N THR A 272 3.38 -0.43 0.38
CA THR A 272 3.83 -1.70 0.98
C THR A 272 3.46 -2.95 0.16
N VAL A 273 2.74 -2.78 -0.95
CA VAL A 273 2.41 -3.79 -1.98
C VAL A 273 3.05 -3.44 -3.32
N ALA A 274 3.10 -4.40 -4.25
CA ALA A 274 3.55 -4.12 -5.61
C ALA A 274 2.63 -3.10 -6.30
N ALA A 275 3.21 -2.19 -7.09
CA ALA A 275 2.50 -1.13 -7.80
C ALA A 275 2.74 -1.23 -9.30
N ASN A 276 1.66 -1.21 -10.08
CA ASN A 276 1.72 -1.04 -11.53
C ASN A 276 1.75 0.47 -11.82
N GLY A 277 2.95 1.01 -12.01
CA GLY A 277 3.14 2.41 -12.35
C GLY A 277 2.93 2.66 -13.84
N ASP A 278 2.43 3.84 -14.16
CA ASP A 278 2.24 4.36 -15.52
C ASP A 278 2.50 5.87 -15.49
N PHE A 279 3.14 6.41 -16.51
CA PHE A 279 3.21 7.87 -16.72
C PHE A 279 3.24 8.22 -18.20
N THR A 280 2.70 9.40 -18.52
CA THR A 280 2.90 10.10 -19.79
C THR A 280 3.76 11.32 -19.57
N ASP A 281 4.73 11.52 -20.44
CA ASP A 281 5.69 12.61 -20.47
C ASP A 281 5.48 13.42 -21.75
N ASP A 282 5.18 14.70 -21.60
CA ASP A 282 4.87 15.63 -22.68
C ASP A 282 6.12 16.42 -23.05
N LEU A 283 6.55 16.26 -24.30
CA LEU A 283 7.72 16.87 -24.91
C LEU A 283 7.30 17.88 -26.02
N SER A 284 6.03 18.28 -26.09
CA SER A 284 5.58 19.25 -27.11
C SER A 284 6.32 20.59 -26.99
N ASP A 285 6.31 21.21 -25.80
CA ASP A 285 7.14 22.38 -25.42
C ASP A 285 8.63 22.01 -25.20
N VAL A 286 9.17 21.05 -25.96
CA VAL A 286 10.57 20.58 -25.90
C VAL A 286 11.09 20.27 -27.31
N LEU A 287 10.24 19.70 -28.17
CA LEU A 287 10.58 19.29 -29.53
C LEU A 287 10.37 20.38 -30.60
N ASP A 288 9.93 21.58 -30.18
CA ASP A 288 9.95 22.81 -30.97
C ASP A 288 11.34 23.51 -30.93
N ASP A 289 12.03 23.46 -29.79
CA ASP A 289 13.40 23.95 -29.56
C ASP A 289 14.50 22.89 -29.87
N ALA A 290 14.18 21.58 -29.83
CA ALA A 290 15.20 20.51 -29.80
C ALA A 290 14.82 19.17 -30.43
N THR A 291 15.65 18.65 -31.34
CA THR A 291 15.51 17.29 -31.88
C THR A 291 15.78 16.19 -30.85
N PHE A 292 14.88 15.19 -30.73
CA PHE A 292 15.10 13.98 -29.91
C PHE A 292 16.28 13.14 -30.42
N VAL A 293 17.17 12.67 -29.53
CA VAL A 293 18.35 11.87 -29.90
C VAL A 293 17.97 10.39 -30.09
N PRO A 294 18.04 9.82 -31.31
CA PRO A 294 17.63 8.43 -31.56
C PRO A 294 18.47 7.43 -30.77
N GLY A 295 17.83 6.39 -30.24
CA GLY A 295 18.49 5.37 -29.41
C GLY A 295 18.91 5.83 -28.01
N SER A 296 18.63 7.07 -27.61
CA SER A 296 18.91 7.56 -26.25
C SER A 296 17.92 7.06 -25.20
N LEU A 297 16.71 6.65 -25.61
CA LEU A 297 15.66 6.15 -24.73
C LEU A 297 16.05 4.82 -24.11
N THR A 298 16.13 4.80 -22.78
CA THR A 298 16.46 3.63 -21.97
C THR A 298 15.57 3.56 -20.74
N SER A 299 15.28 2.35 -20.27
CA SER A 299 14.62 2.12 -18.99
C SER A 299 15.30 0.98 -18.23
N THR A 300 15.44 1.10 -16.91
CA THR A 300 16.00 0.03 -16.06
C THR A 300 15.05 -1.15 -15.89
N SER A 301 13.75 -0.91 -16.01
CA SER A 301 12.64 -1.86 -15.82
C SER A 301 11.36 -1.28 -16.42
N GLY A 302 10.36 -2.13 -16.70
CA GLY A 302 9.18 -1.70 -17.47
C GLY A 302 9.49 -1.37 -18.94
N SER A 303 8.49 -0.85 -19.65
CA SER A 303 8.58 -0.49 -21.08
C SER A 303 8.42 1.03 -21.24
N ALA A 304 9.35 1.68 -21.95
CA ALA A 304 9.28 3.10 -22.31
C ALA A 304 9.18 3.25 -23.83
N ASN A 305 8.29 4.11 -24.33
CA ASN A 305 8.06 4.32 -25.77
C ASN A 305 7.82 5.81 -26.04
N LEU A 306 8.27 6.32 -27.19
CA LEU A 306 7.98 7.68 -27.68
C LEU A 306 7.06 7.57 -28.90
N THR A 307 5.95 8.31 -28.94
CA THR A 307 5.01 8.33 -30.07
C THR A 307 4.56 9.76 -30.35
N GLY A 308 5.02 10.33 -31.46
CA GLY A 308 4.98 11.80 -31.62
C GLY A 308 5.75 12.46 -30.48
N ASP A 309 5.14 13.48 -29.88
CA ASP A 309 5.76 14.30 -28.82
C ASP A 309 5.41 13.80 -27.41
N THR A 310 4.77 12.63 -27.29
CA THR A 310 4.44 12.00 -26.00
C THR A 310 5.28 10.75 -25.78
N LEU A 311 6.04 10.73 -24.69
CA LEU A 311 6.70 9.52 -24.18
C LEU A 311 5.82 8.88 -23.11
N SER A 312 5.65 7.56 -23.15
CA SER A 312 4.94 6.79 -22.11
C SER A 312 5.85 5.75 -21.48
N TRP A 313 5.60 5.43 -20.21
CA TRP A 313 6.24 4.33 -19.51
C TRP A 313 5.24 3.55 -18.67
N THR A 314 5.35 2.22 -18.67
CA THR A 314 4.58 1.33 -17.79
C THR A 314 5.48 0.26 -17.15
N GLY A 315 5.21 -0.11 -15.90
CA GLY A 315 5.92 -1.21 -15.25
C GLY A 315 5.46 -1.54 -13.83
N THR A 316 5.56 -2.82 -13.47
CA THR A 316 5.35 -3.29 -12.10
C THR A 316 6.59 -3.07 -11.24
N LEU A 317 6.41 -2.46 -10.08
CA LEU A 317 7.43 -2.20 -9.06
C LEU A 317 7.10 -2.95 -7.77
N ALA A 318 8.05 -3.73 -7.24
CA ALA A 318 7.96 -4.27 -5.88
C ALA A 318 7.90 -3.15 -4.83
N PRO A 319 7.47 -3.40 -3.58
CA PRO A 319 7.49 -2.41 -2.49
C PRO A 319 8.87 -1.76 -2.34
N GLY A 320 8.95 -0.42 -2.30
CA GLY A 320 10.21 0.33 -2.28
C GLY A 320 11.07 0.24 -3.55
N GLY A 321 10.60 -0.47 -4.58
CA GLY A 321 11.29 -0.65 -5.85
C GLY A 321 11.22 0.59 -6.75
N THR A 322 12.27 0.80 -7.55
CA THR A 322 12.42 1.97 -8.42
C THR A 322 12.70 1.56 -9.87
N ALA A 323 12.05 2.23 -10.82
CA ALA A 323 12.46 2.29 -12.22
C ALA A 323 13.10 3.64 -12.53
N THR A 324 13.97 3.68 -13.55
CA THR A 324 14.47 4.93 -14.11
C THR A 324 14.42 4.87 -15.64
N VAL A 325 13.69 5.81 -16.22
CA VAL A 325 13.71 6.13 -17.65
C VAL A 325 14.74 7.25 -17.87
N THR A 326 15.51 7.17 -18.95
CA THR A 326 16.46 8.22 -19.35
C THR A 326 16.41 8.37 -20.87
N TYR A 327 16.41 9.62 -21.34
CA TYR A 327 16.49 9.97 -22.76
C TYR A 327 17.25 11.28 -22.95
N GLN A 328 17.56 11.63 -24.20
CA GLN A 328 18.27 12.86 -24.56
C GLN A 328 17.55 13.59 -25.69
N VAL A 329 17.53 14.92 -25.62
CA VAL A 329 17.23 15.82 -26.74
C VAL A 329 18.47 16.66 -27.02
N ARG A 330 18.61 17.15 -28.25
CA ARG A 330 19.67 18.07 -28.64
C ARG A 330 19.03 19.33 -29.17
N VAL A 331 19.30 20.46 -28.52
CA VAL A 331 18.81 21.79 -28.94
C VAL A 331 19.23 22.03 -30.39
N ASP A 332 18.33 22.58 -31.19
CA ASP A 332 18.56 22.73 -32.62
C ASP A 332 19.55 23.86 -32.96
N THR A 333 19.86 24.04 -34.24
CA THR A 333 20.89 24.99 -34.70
C THR A 333 20.66 25.40 -36.17
N PRO A 334 20.03 26.57 -36.47
CA PRO A 334 19.47 27.50 -35.49
C PRO A 334 18.32 26.86 -34.70
N ASP A 335 18.15 27.32 -33.48
CA ASP A 335 16.92 27.11 -32.73
C ASP A 335 15.84 28.09 -33.25
N THR A 336 14.61 27.60 -33.41
CA THR A 336 13.48 28.33 -34.01
C THR A 336 12.19 28.32 -33.19
N GLY A 337 12.21 27.73 -31.99
CA GLY A 337 11.07 27.70 -31.09
C GLY A 337 10.93 28.96 -30.23
N ASP A 338 10.42 28.78 -29.03
CA ASP A 338 10.25 29.81 -28.00
C ASP A 338 11.57 30.14 -27.25
N HIS A 339 12.50 29.17 -27.23
CA HIS A 339 13.73 29.09 -26.43
C HIS A 339 13.50 28.73 -24.94
N THR A 340 12.42 28.03 -24.61
CA THR A 340 12.06 27.56 -23.26
C THR A 340 11.52 26.13 -23.26
N LEU A 341 12.41 25.14 -23.17
CA LEU A 341 12.05 23.73 -23.08
C LEU A 341 11.32 23.43 -21.74
N VAL A 342 9.99 23.39 -21.75
CA VAL A 342 9.12 22.99 -20.63
C VAL A 342 8.77 21.51 -20.77
N ASN A 343 9.35 20.68 -19.92
CA ASN A 343 9.18 19.23 -20.02
C ASN A 343 8.31 18.72 -18.85
N TYR A 344 7.07 18.25 -19.11
CA TYR A 344 6.08 17.90 -18.07
C TYR A 344 5.66 16.42 -18.06
N VAL A 345 5.81 15.74 -16.91
CA VAL A 345 5.36 14.35 -16.72
C VAL A 345 4.14 14.27 -15.80
N ALA A 346 3.16 13.46 -16.19
CA ALA A 346 1.99 13.12 -15.40
C ALA A 346 1.96 11.61 -15.09
N PRO A 347 1.92 11.20 -13.81
CA PRO A 347 1.52 9.85 -13.42
C PRO A 347 0.07 9.58 -13.86
N THR A 348 -0.21 8.42 -14.43
CA THR A 348 -1.50 8.10 -15.08
C THR A 348 -2.24 6.93 -14.44
N ALA A 349 -1.54 5.95 -13.84
CA ALA A 349 -2.17 4.83 -13.13
C ALA A 349 -2.57 5.20 -11.68
N PRO A 350 -3.61 4.57 -11.11
CA PRO A 350 -4.04 4.78 -9.71
C PRO A 350 -2.91 4.64 -8.69
N GLY A 351 -2.94 5.49 -7.67
CA GLY A 351 -1.85 5.59 -6.66
C GLY A 351 -0.63 6.39 -7.12
N GLY A 352 -0.61 6.86 -8.37
CA GLY A 352 0.44 7.72 -8.91
C GLY A 352 0.39 9.15 -8.38
N SER A 353 1.57 9.73 -8.16
CA SER A 353 1.73 11.11 -7.71
C SER A 353 3.09 11.68 -8.14
N CYS A 354 3.22 13.01 -8.13
CA CYS A 354 4.53 13.65 -8.24
C CYS A 354 5.25 13.57 -6.89
N SER A 355 6.55 13.24 -6.84
CA SER A 355 7.29 13.14 -5.56
C SER A 355 7.32 14.45 -4.76
N SER A 356 7.06 15.57 -5.43
CA SER A 356 6.67 16.86 -4.89
C SER A 356 5.89 17.64 -5.97
N ALA A 357 5.22 18.72 -5.60
CA ALA A 357 4.54 19.60 -6.55
C ALA A 357 5.46 20.28 -7.60
N ARG A 358 6.79 20.12 -7.50
CA ARG A 358 7.79 20.68 -8.43
C ARG A 358 8.59 19.66 -9.22
N THR A 359 8.48 18.36 -8.93
CA THR A 359 9.31 17.33 -9.59
C THR A 359 8.67 16.69 -10.81
N CYS A 360 7.46 17.07 -11.20
CA CYS A 360 6.84 16.67 -12.46
C CYS A 360 7.14 17.61 -13.64
N SER A 361 7.71 18.80 -13.40
CA SER A 361 8.10 19.74 -14.46
C SER A 361 9.57 20.13 -14.31
N VAL A 362 10.26 20.32 -15.43
CA VAL A 362 11.55 21.01 -15.49
C VAL A 362 11.53 21.97 -16.67
N THR A 363 12.15 23.14 -16.51
CA THR A 363 12.25 24.17 -17.55
C THR A 363 13.71 24.50 -17.80
N ILE A 364 14.13 24.46 -19.06
CA ILE A 364 15.50 24.82 -19.49
C ILE A 364 15.38 25.89 -20.58
N HIS A 365 16.05 27.04 -20.40
CA HIS A 365 16.07 28.08 -21.44
C HIS A 365 17.26 27.94 -22.39
N VAL A 366 17.05 28.21 -23.67
CA VAL A 366 18.13 28.33 -24.66
C VAL A 366 18.65 29.77 -24.67
N LYS A 367 19.98 29.92 -24.66
CA LYS A 367 20.66 31.20 -24.80
C LYS A 367 20.54 31.70 -26.23
N LYS A 368 19.67 32.68 -26.44
CA LYS A 368 19.66 33.53 -27.64
C LYS A 368 21.07 34.08 -27.86
N LYS A 369 21.64 33.89 -29.06
CA LYS A 369 22.90 34.51 -29.44
C LYS A 369 22.76 36.03 -29.36
N HIS A 370 23.60 36.68 -28.56
CA HIS A 370 23.78 38.12 -28.68
C HIS A 370 24.46 38.41 -30.03
N ASP A 371 23.70 39.04 -30.93
CA ASP A 371 24.18 39.50 -32.23
C ASP A 371 25.21 40.61 -31.99
N HIS A 372 26.51 40.28 -32.02
CA HIS A 372 27.64 41.19 -31.71
C HIS A 372 27.89 42.25 -32.81
N LYS A 373 26.83 42.74 -33.46
CA LYS A 373 26.85 43.57 -34.68
C LYS A 373 27.08 45.06 -34.47
N ASP A 374 26.97 45.57 -33.24
CA ASP A 374 27.07 47.01 -32.97
C ASP A 374 28.42 47.46 -32.37
N CYS A 375 29.36 46.55 -32.13
CA CYS A 375 30.68 46.90 -31.60
C CYS A 375 31.67 47.38 -32.69
N ASP A 376 31.59 46.86 -33.92
CA ASP A 376 32.53 47.14 -35.02
C ASP A 376 32.04 48.27 -35.97
N LYS A 377 31.70 49.44 -35.41
CA LYS A 377 31.46 50.67 -36.17
C LYS A 377 32.62 51.65 -35.97
N PRO A 378 33.66 51.62 -36.83
CA PRO A 378 34.83 52.49 -36.66
C PRO A 378 34.51 53.96 -36.99
N GLY A 379 34.27 54.74 -35.93
CA GLY A 379 34.47 56.18 -35.92
C GLY A 379 33.21 57.04 -35.89
N HIS A 380 33.00 57.75 -34.77
CA HIS A 380 32.71 59.19 -34.81
C HIS A 380 33.37 59.89 -33.60
N GLY A 381 34.01 61.04 -33.89
CA GLY A 381 35.04 61.66 -33.06
C GLY A 381 34.70 61.97 -31.61
N HIS A 382 35.69 61.73 -30.75
CA HIS A 382 35.77 62.22 -29.37
C HIS A 382 35.68 63.75 -29.33
N LYS A 383 34.83 64.30 -28.45
CA LYS A 383 34.83 65.72 -28.06
C LYS A 383 34.94 65.83 -26.53
N PRO A 384 35.95 66.53 -25.99
CA PRO A 384 36.15 66.60 -24.55
C PRO A 384 35.36 67.73 -23.88
N GLY A 385 34.90 67.46 -22.66
CA GLY A 385 34.85 68.42 -21.55
C GLY A 385 33.91 69.63 -21.65
N HIS A 386 32.88 69.62 -20.80
CA HIS A 386 32.45 70.83 -20.08
C HIS A 386 32.19 70.47 -18.62
N GLY A 387 32.83 71.19 -17.70
CA GLY A 387 32.62 71.03 -16.26
C GLY A 387 31.56 71.98 -15.72
N GLY A 388 30.81 71.52 -14.72
CA GLY A 388 29.91 72.33 -13.90
C GLY A 388 29.94 71.80 -12.47
N LYS A 389 30.13 72.70 -11.49
CA LYS A 389 30.04 72.37 -10.05
C LYS A 389 28.58 72.37 -9.60
N HIS A 390 28.28 71.62 -8.54
CA HIS A 390 27.87 72.08 -7.20
C HIS A 390 27.73 70.80 -6.33
N ASP A 391 28.19 70.70 -5.07
CA ASP A 391 27.79 71.45 -3.86
C ASP A 391 26.27 71.21 -3.56
N HIS A 392 25.76 70.79 -2.40
CA HIS A 392 26.23 70.51 -1.02
C HIS A 392 25.30 69.42 -0.40
N ASP A 393 25.51 68.69 0.71
CA ASP A 393 26.64 68.33 1.62
C ASP A 393 26.12 67.16 2.55
N HIS A 394 26.73 66.93 3.74
CA HIS A 394 26.28 66.14 4.91
C HIS A 394 26.65 64.64 5.06
N ASP A 395 27.85 64.45 5.61
CA ASP A 395 28.14 63.89 6.95
C ASP A 395 28.01 62.38 7.28
N GLU A 396 29.06 61.93 7.98
CA GLU A 396 29.24 60.63 8.63
C GLU A 396 28.65 60.63 10.06
N ALA A 397 28.33 59.44 10.61
CA ALA A 397 28.93 58.98 11.89
C ALA A 397 28.38 57.61 12.39
N HIS A 398 29.30 56.63 12.45
CA HIS A 398 29.56 55.69 13.56
C HIS A 398 28.45 55.05 14.44
N GLU A 399 28.52 53.70 14.46
CA GLU A 399 28.45 52.81 15.64
C GLU A 399 27.10 52.57 16.38
N GLY A 400 26.85 51.37 16.95
CA GLY A 400 27.75 50.22 17.10
C GLY A 400 27.10 48.90 17.56
N GLU A 401 27.96 47.97 17.96
CA GLU A 401 27.83 46.50 18.13
C GLU A 401 26.65 45.90 18.93
N GLY A 402 26.40 44.59 18.70
CA GLY A 402 25.73 43.67 19.63
C GLY A 402 24.60 42.84 18.98
N GLY A 403 24.59 41.50 18.98
CA GLY A 403 25.57 40.52 19.48
C GLY A 403 25.32 39.12 18.87
N LYS A 404 26.15 38.12 19.21
CA LYS A 404 26.12 36.77 18.59
C LYS A 404 25.44 35.68 19.42
N ALA A 405 24.95 34.68 18.68
CA ALA A 405 24.79 33.26 19.04
C ALA A 405 23.74 32.83 20.08
N ALA A 406 22.85 31.95 19.64
CA ALA A 406 23.01 30.51 19.92
C ALA A 406 23.02 29.75 18.59
#